data_AF-F3M8G1-F1
#
_entry.id   AF-F3M8G1-F1
#
_cell.length_a   1.000
_cell.length_b   1.000
_cell.length_c   1.000
_cell.angle_alpha   90.00
_cell.angle_beta   90.00
_cell.angle_gamma   90.00
#
_symmetry.space_group_name_H-M   'P 1'
#
loop_
_entity.id
_entity.type
_entity.pdbx_description
1 polymer ?
#
loop_
_entity_poly.entity_id
_entity_poly.type
_entity_poly.pdbx_seq_one_letter_code
_entity_poly.pdbx_strand_id
1 'polypeptide(L)'
;MSNIQNMSMRLNQLSSQLVAAGQNGRMDEALMIVNELGGIHTELQNAQAAVTPETSSAVRQELVNCRMVLHGMMGAAQDIRTAAAEQYRQVLGENKTMFEQMDEAAQQSEYAQAYQYRQLFKQMDQVSQQLHQLDGSMLDAGYQMERAQSADGSLNGAVAIEELTSSTDDSGTMM
;
A
#
# COMPACT_ATOMS: atom_id res chain seq x y z
N MET A 1 -9.83 -15.72 13.49
CA MET A 1 -9.76 -14.54 12.59
C MET A 1 -8.33 -14.48 12.10
N SER A 2 -8.09 -14.48 10.78
CA SER A 2 -6.71 -14.49 10.26
C SER A 2 -6.04 -13.13 10.44
N ASN A 3 -4.70 -13.09 10.50
CA ASN A 3 -3.94 -11.84 10.62
C ASN A 3 -4.32 -10.85 9.50
N ILE A 4 -4.58 -11.34 8.29
CA ILE A 4 -4.94 -10.50 7.13
C ILE A 4 -6.37 -9.94 7.24
N GLN A 5 -7.31 -10.70 7.82
CA GLN A 5 -8.65 -10.18 8.11
C GLN A 5 -8.61 -9.05 9.14
N ASN A 6 -7.74 -9.14 10.15
CA ASN A 6 -7.53 -8.06 11.10
C ASN A 6 -6.98 -6.81 10.41
N MET A 7 -5.96 -6.97 9.55
CA MET A 7 -5.42 -5.87 8.75
C MET A 7 -6.50 -5.18 7.90
N SER A 8 -7.35 -5.95 7.22
CA SER A 8 -8.46 -5.41 6.42
C SER A 8 -9.43 -4.55 7.25
N MET A 9 -9.81 -5.03 8.44
CA MET A 9 -10.67 -4.27 9.36
C MET A 9 -10.01 -2.96 9.80
N ARG A 10 -8.73 -3.01 10.17
CA ARG A 10 -7.97 -1.82 10.57
C ARG A 10 -7.83 -0.81 9.42
N LEU A 11 -7.57 -1.27 8.20
CA LEU A 11 -7.52 -0.39 7.02
C LEU A 11 -8.84 0.34 6.78
N ASN A 12 -9.98 -0.34 6.92
CA ASN A 12 -11.29 0.32 6.79
C ASN A 12 -11.51 1.38 7.87
N GLN A 13 -11.07 1.10 9.11
CA GLN A 13 -11.14 2.08 10.20
C GLN A 13 -10.23 3.28 9.93
N LEU A 14 -8.98 3.05 9.52
CA LEU A 14 -8.04 4.10 9.15
C LEU A 14 -8.54 4.93 7.96
N SER A 15 -9.18 4.30 6.98
CA SER A 15 -9.81 5.00 5.86
C SER A 15 -10.87 5.98 6.33
N SER A 16 -11.70 5.57 7.29
CA SER A 16 -12.75 6.44 7.85
C SER A 16 -12.13 7.59 8.67
N GLN A 17 -11.06 7.30 9.42
CA GLN A 17 -10.32 8.30 10.19
C GLN A 17 -9.61 9.31 9.28
N LEU A 18 -9.01 8.87 8.17
CA LEU A 18 -8.35 9.76 7.22
C LEU A 18 -9.31 10.80 6.64
N VAL A 19 -10.52 10.36 6.26
CA VAL A 19 -11.57 11.26 5.76
C VAL A 19 -11.98 12.27 6.85
N ALA A 20 -12.14 11.82 8.09
CA ALA A 20 -12.49 12.69 9.22
C ALA A 20 -11.36 13.69 9.56
N ALA A 21 -10.10 13.27 9.50
CA ALA A 21 -8.92 14.10 9.74
C ALA A 21 -8.85 15.23 8.71
N GLY A 22 -9.14 14.93 7.44
CA GLY A 22 -9.22 15.92 6.37
C GLY A 22 -10.30 16.97 6.56
N GLN A 23 -11.50 16.56 7.00
CA GLN A 23 -12.62 17.47 7.23
C GLN A 23 -12.41 18.40 8.43
N ASN A 24 -11.80 17.88 9.50
CA ASN A 24 -11.64 18.61 10.76
C ASN A 24 -10.28 19.31 10.90
N GLY A 25 -9.37 19.14 9.93
CA GLY A 25 -8.00 19.67 9.98
C GLY A 25 -7.16 19.10 11.13
N ARG A 26 -7.48 17.89 11.61
CA ARG A 26 -6.86 17.31 12.81
C ARG A 26 -5.54 16.64 12.48
N MET A 27 -4.46 17.39 12.66
CA MET A 27 -3.09 16.97 12.38
C MET A 27 -2.61 15.76 13.19
N ASP A 28 -3.01 15.67 14.46
CA ASP A 28 -2.56 14.59 15.35
C ASP A 28 -3.01 13.21 14.84
N GLU A 29 -4.13 13.17 14.11
CA GLU A 29 -4.68 11.94 13.53
C GLU A 29 -3.84 11.45 12.34
N ALA A 30 -3.19 12.33 11.58
CA ALA A 30 -2.37 11.93 10.44
C ALA A 30 -1.11 11.15 10.88
N LEU A 31 -0.47 11.56 11.98
CA LEU A 31 0.66 10.82 12.56
C LEU A 31 0.22 9.45 13.08
N MET A 32 -0.94 9.38 13.74
CA MET A 32 -1.51 8.11 14.19
C MET A 32 -1.75 7.17 13.01
N ILE A 33 -2.34 7.68 11.91
CA ILE A 33 -2.56 6.90 10.69
C ILE A 33 -1.22 6.36 10.12
N VAL A 34 -0.18 7.19 10.06
CA VAL A 34 1.16 6.76 9.62
C VAL A 34 1.70 5.61 10.48
N ASN A 35 1.61 5.73 11.81
CA ASN A 35 2.09 4.70 12.73
C ASN A 35 1.30 3.38 12.58
N GLU A 36 -0.01 3.47 12.46
CA GLU A 36 -0.88 2.31 12.28
C GLU A 36 -0.63 1.60 10.93
N LEU A 37 -0.39 2.36 9.86
CA LEU A 37 0.01 1.80 8.56
C LEU A 37 1.36 1.06 8.66
N GLY A 38 2.33 1.60 9.41
CA GLY A 38 3.60 0.92 9.69
C GLY A 38 3.43 -0.38 10.51
N GLY A 39 2.48 -0.39 11.45
CA GLY A 39 2.10 -1.60 12.18
C GLY A 39 1.52 -2.67 11.24
N ILE A 40 0.61 -2.29 10.35
CA ILE A 40 0.02 -3.18 9.34
C ILE A 40 1.09 -3.72 8.39
N HIS A 41 2.06 -2.89 7.98
CA HIS A 41 3.18 -3.34 7.16
C HIS A 41 4.00 -4.44 7.86
N THR A 42 4.31 -4.26 9.15
CA THR A 42 5.04 -5.27 9.95
C THR A 42 4.23 -6.56 10.09
N GLU A 43 2.92 -6.44 10.32
CA GLU A 43 2.02 -7.61 10.41
C GLU A 43 1.93 -8.36 9.09
N LEU A 44 1.92 -7.67 7.96
CA LEU A 44 1.94 -8.28 6.63
C LEU A 44 3.21 -9.13 6.42
N GLN A 45 4.38 -8.59 6.78
CA GLN A 45 5.65 -9.34 6.69
C GLN A 45 5.61 -10.61 7.55
N ASN A 46 5.09 -10.52 8.77
CA ASN A 46 4.95 -11.68 9.65
C ASN A 46 3.91 -12.69 9.12
N ALA A 47 2.80 -12.21 8.57
CA ALA A 47 1.76 -13.06 8.01
C ALA A 47 2.27 -13.83 6.79
N GLN A 48 3.10 -13.20 5.94
CA GLN A 48 3.69 -13.82 4.76
C GLN A 48 4.52 -15.06 5.11
N ALA A 49 5.29 -15.01 6.20
CA ALA A 49 6.08 -16.16 6.67
C ALA A 49 5.23 -17.35 7.15
N ALA A 50 3.96 -17.13 7.47
CA ALA A 50 3.05 -18.13 8.02
C ALA A 50 2.05 -18.71 6.99
N VAL A 51 2.10 -18.28 5.73
CA VAL A 51 1.15 -18.74 4.69
C VAL A 51 1.51 -20.14 4.19
N THR A 52 0.49 -21.00 4.08
CA THR A 52 0.58 -22.32 3.48
C THR A 52 -0.13 -22.37 2.13
N PRO A 53 0.16 -23.36 1.25
CA PRO A 53 -0.53 -23.52 -0.02
C PRO A 53 -2.05 -23.61 0.12
N GLU A 54 -2.57 -24.23 1.17
CA GLU A 54 -4.02 -24.44 1.39
C GLU A 54 -4.75 -23.15 1.79
N THR A 55 -4.06 -22.23 2.47
CA THR A 55 -4.64 -20.98 2.98
C THR A 55 -4.43 -19.79 2.02
N SER A 56 -3.52 -19.96 1.07
CA SER A 56 -3.07 -18.94 0.13
C SER A 56 -4.18 -18.30 -0.72
N SER A 57 -5.18 -19.05 -1.21
CA SER A 57 -6.25 -18.49 -2.05
C SER A 57 -7.14 -17.52 -1.27
N ALA A 58 -7.54 -17.87 -0.05
CA ALA A 58 -8.36 -17.01 0.79
C ALA A 58 -7.56 -15.76 1.22
N VAL A 59 -6.29 -15.96 1.59
CA VAL A 59 -5.35 -14.89 1.90
C VAL A 59 -5.18 -13.91 0.73
N ARG A 60 -5.01 -14.40 -0.51
CA ARG A 60 -4.88 -13.55 -1.71
C ARG A 60 -6.11 -12.69 -1.92
N GLN A 61 -7.31 -13.24 -1.74
CA GLN A 61 -8.54 -12.45 -1.84
C GLN A 61 -8.61 -11.34 -0.79
N GLU A 62 -8.19 -11.62 0.44
CA GLU A 62 -8.14 -10.61 1.51
C GLU A 62 -7.09 -9.53 1.22
N LEU A 63 -5.95 -9.87 0.62
CA LEU A 63 -4.96 -8.89 0.17
C LEU A 63 -5.53 -7.98 -0.93
N VAL A 64 -6.27 -8.53 -1.89
CA VAL A 64 -6.97 -7.72 -2.91
C VAL A 64 -7.95 -6.75 -2.25
N ASN A 65 -8.72 -7.21 -1.26
CA ASN A 65 -9.64 -6.35 -0.51
C ASN A 65 -8.90 -5.21 0.21
N CYS A 66 -7.79 -5.53 0.89
CA CYS A 66 -6.96 -4.53 1.55
C CYS A 66 -6.46 -3.47 0.54
N ARG A 67 -5.98 -3.90 -0.63
CA ARG A 67 -5.49 -3.00 -1.68
C ARG A 67 -6.57 -2.10 -2.26
N MET A 68 -7.81 -2.59 -2.40
CA MET A 68 -8.93 -1.73 -2.79
C MET A 68 -9.17 -0.60 -1.77
N VAL A 69 -9.09 -0.91 -0.48
CA VAL A 69 -9.20 0.10 0.58
C VAL A 69 -8.03 1.08 0.52
N LEU A 70 -6.80 0.59 0.33
CA LEU A 70 -5.61 1.45 0.21
C LEU A 70 -5.73 2.43 -0.95
N HIS A 71 -6.21 2.00 -2.12
CA HIS A 71 -6.44 2.91 -3.24
C HIS A 71 -7.49 3.99 -2.93
N GLY A 72 -8.57 3.62 -2.22
CA GLY A 72 -9.54 4.60 -1.73
C GLY A 72 -8.90 5.62 -0.78
N MET A 73 -8.06 5.16 0.14
CA MET A 73 -7.31 6.02 1.05
C MET A 73 -6.31 6.93 0.32
N MET A 74 -5.64 6.45 -0.72
CA MET A 74 -4.74 7.27 -1.54
C MET A 74 -5.50 8.40 -2.22
N GLY A 75 -6.69 8.11 -2.77
CA GLY A 75 -7.58 9.13 -3.32
C GLY A 75 -7.96 10.19 -2.28
N ALA A 76 -8.40 9.74 -1.10
CA ALA A 76 -8.74 10.64 0.00
C ALA A 76 -7.54 11.51 0.45
N ALA A 77 -6.36 10.92 0.60
CA ALA A 77 -5.14 11.66 0.96
C ALA A 77 -4.80 12.73 -0.08
N GLN A 78 -4.94 12.40 -1.37
CA GLN A 78 -4.70 13.34 -2.47
C GLN A 78 -5.72 14.49 -2.50
N ASP A 79 -6.99 14.20 -2.24
CA ASP A 79 -8.05 15.22 -2.16
C ASP A 79 -7.79 16.17 -1.00
N ILE A 80 -7.47 15.64 0.19
CA ILE A 80 -7.15 16.43 1.39
C ILE A 80 -5.91 17.30 1.13
N ARG A 81 -4.87 16.72 0.52
CA ARG A 81 -3.65 17.45 0.15
C ARG A 81 -3.96 18.60 -0.81
N THR A 82 -4.80 18.35 -1.81
CA THR A 82 -5.19 19.36 -2.81
C THR A 82 -5.95 20.49 -2.14
N ALA A 83 -6.94 20.16 -1.30
CA ALA A 83 -7.70 21.14 -0.53
C ALA A 83 -6.79 21.97 0.41
N ALA A 84 -5.87 21.33 1.13
CA ALA A 84 -4.92 22.03 1.99
C ALA A 84 -4.02 22.99 1.20
N ALA A 85 -3.55 22.59 0.01
CA ALA A 85 -2.75 23.47 -0.84
C ALA A 85 -3.54 24.67 -1.37
N GLU A 86 -4.80 24.48 -1.71
CA GLU A 86 -5.69 25.57 -2.13
C GLU A 86 -5.97 26.55 -1.00
N GLN A 87 -6.33 26.05 0.18
CA GLN A 87 -6.56 26.88 1.37
C GLN A 87 -5.30 27.63 1.80
N TYR A 88 -4.14 26.98 1.74
CA TYR A 88 -2.84 27.62 1.99
C TYR A 88 -2.61 28.83 1.08
N ARG A 89 -2.87 28.68 -0.23
CA ARG A 89 -2.74 29.79 -1.20
C ARG A 89 -3.76 30.89 -0.96
N GLN A 90 -5.01 30.53 -0.63
CA GLN A 90 -6.09 31.49 -0.37
C GLN A 90 -5.81 32.34 0.86
N VAL A 91 -5.39 31.71 1.97
CA VAL A 91 -5.10 32.42 3.23
C VAL A 91 -3.91 33.35 3.10
N LEU A 92 -2.86 32.93 2.39
CA LEU A 92 -1.65 33.76 2.27
C LEU A 92 -1.79 34.86 1.23
N GLY A 93 -2.45 34.60 0.09
CA GLY A 93 -2.52 35.55 -1.01
C GLY A 93 -1.14 36.13 -1.36
N GLU A 94 -1.03 37.46 -1.32
CA GLU A 94 0.21 38.20 -1.60
C GLU A 94 1.27 38.04 -0.50
N ASN A 95 0.88 37.68 0.72
CA ASN A 95 1.78 37.51 1.86
C ASN A 95 2.59 36.20 1.83
N LYS A 96 2.40 35.36 0.81
CA LYS A 96 3.08 34.06 0.70
C LYS A 96 4.60 34.17 0.83
N THR A 97 5.21 35.08 0.09
CA THR A 97 6.68 35.25 0.09
C THR A 97 7.18 35.69 1.45
N MET A 98 6.46 36.60 2.13
CA MET A 98 6.81 37.04 3.47
C MET A 98 6.70 35.90 4.48
N PHE A 99 5.59 35.17 4.45
CA PHE A 99 5.38 33.99 5.30
C PHE A 99 6.49 32.94 5.12
N GLU A 100 6.90 32.64 3.88
CA GLU A 100 7.92 31.65 3.59
C GLU A 100 9.33 32.06 4.05
N GLN A 101 9.56 33.36 4.29
CA GLN A 101 10.82 33.89 4.81
C GLN A 101 10.84 34.01 6.34
N MET A 102 9.68 33.96 7.00
CA MET A 102 9.56 33.94 8.45
C MET A 102 10.09 32.64 9.06
N ASP A 103 10.64 32.72 10.26
CA ASP A 103 10.96 31.55 11.06
C ASP A 103 9.67 30.81 11.49
N GLU A 104 9.83 29.57 11.93
CA GLU A 104 8.69 28.70 12.23
C GLU A 104 7.81 29.21 13.37
N ALA A 105 8.38 29.87 14.39
CA ALA A 105 7.63 30.41 15.51
C ALA A 105 6.80 31.64 15.09
N ALA A 106 7.36 32.50 14.24
CA ALA A 106 6.62 33.61 13.63
C ALA A 106 5.51 33.09 12.69
N GLN A 107 5.80 32.08 11.86
CA GLN A 107 4.79 31.45 10.99
C GLN A 107 3.60 30.90 11.80
N GLN A 108 3.87 30.21 12.91
CA GLN A 108 2.83 29.62 13.75
C GLN A 108 2.00 30.66 14.50
N SER A 109 2.63 31.76 14.94
CA SER A 109 1.95 32.78 15.74
C SER A 109 1.20 33.82 14.90
N GLU A 110 1.80 34.32 13.82
CA GLU A 110 1.23 35.38 12.98
C GLU A 110 0.31 34.83 11.88
N TYR A 111 0.58 33.62 11.39
CA TYR A 111 -0.14 32.99 10.27
C TYR A 111 -0.60 31.57 10.61
N ALA A 112 -1.20 31.40 11.79
CA ALA A 112 -1.59 30.09 12.34
C ALA A 112 -2.36 29.21 11.34
N GLN A 113 -3.32 29.76 10.59
CA GLN A 113 -4.10 28.99 9.61
C GLN A 113 -3.26 28.53 8.41
N ALA A 114 -2.44 29.42 7.83
CA ALA A 114 -1.56 29.05 6.72
C ALA A 114 -0.51 28.03 7.17
N TYR A 115 0.04 28.21 8.37
CA TYR A 115 0.92 27.23 8.99
C TYR A 115 0.21 25.87 9.13
N GLN A 116 -1.05 25.88 9.56
CA GLN A 116 -1.82 24.65 9.70
C GLN A 116 -2.00 23.92 8.36
N TYR A 117 -2.47 24.61 7.31
CA TYR A 117 -2.62 23.99 6.00
C TYR A 117 -1.30 23.48 5.41
N ARG A 118 -0.19 24.19 5.66
CA ARG A 118 1.14 23.75 5.23
C ARG A 118 1.55 22.44 5.91
N GLN A 119 1.32 22.28 7.21
CA GLN A 119 1.66 21.05 7.91
C GLN A 119 0.73 19.90 7.50
N LEU A 120 -0.58 20.14 7.34
CA LEU A 120 -1.50 19.12 6.83
C LEU A 120 -1.09 18.62 5.44
N PHE A 121 -0.68 19.53 4.55
CA PHE A 121 -0.14 19.16 3.23
C PHE A 121 1.07 18.22 3.34
N LYS A 122 2.03 18.54 4.22
CA LYS A 122 3.21 17.70 4.45
C LYS A 122 2.85 16.34 5.03
N GLN A 123 1.92 16.31 5.98
CA GLN A 123 1.46 15.06 6.62
C GLN A 123 0.74 14.16 5.62
N MET A 124 -0.09 14.70 4.73
CA MET A 124 -0.74 13.90 3.69
C MET A 124 0.26 13.33 2.67
N ASP A 125 1.39 14.00 2.44
CA ASP A 125 2.48 13.43 1.63
C ASP A 125 3.09 12.21 2.32
N GLN A 126 3.31 12.26 3.65
CA GLN A 126 3.79 11.12 4.44
C GLN A 126 2.79 9.96 4.44
N VAL A 127 1.49 10.24 4.66
CA VAL A 127 0.42 9.24 4.58
C VAL A 127 0.42 8.59 3.20
N SER A 128 0.47 9.39 2.13
CA SER A 128 0.49 8.88 0.75
C SER A 128 1.68 7.95 0.49
N GLN A 129 2.87 8.33 0.95
CA GLN A 129 4.07 7.50 0.84
C GLN A 129 3.91 6.15 1.56
N GLN A 130 3.37 6.14 2.78
CA GLN A 130 3.12 4.90 3.53
C GLN A 130 2.07 4.02 2.87
N LEU A 131 0.99 4.61 2.35
CA LEU A 131 -0.04 3.88 1.61
C LEU A 131 0.56 3.20 0.37
N HIS A 132 1.40 3.90 -0.40
CA HIS A 132 2.06 3.33 -1.58
C HIS A 132 3.03 2.20 -1.23
N GLN A 133 3.82 2.37 -0.16
CA GLN A 133 4.72 1.32 0.33
C GLN A 133 3.95 0.07 0.75
N LEU A 134 2.84 0.25 1.48
CA LEU A 134 2.01 -0.86 1.92
C LEU A 134 1.30 -1.55 0.75
N ASP A 135 0.76 -0.82 -0.22
CA ASP A 135 0.14 -1.39 -1.41
C ASP A 135 1.14 -2.23 -2.23
N GLY A 136 2.35 -1.71 -2.44
CA GLY A 136 3.43 -2.45 -3.10
C GLY A 136 3.81 -3.73 -2.35
N SER A 137 3.91 -3.64 -1.02
CA SER A 137 4.21 -4.80 -0.18
C SER A 137 3.10 -5.87 -0.24
N MET A 138 1.84 -5.45 -0.28
CA MET A 138 0.70 -6.37 -0.42
C MET A 138 0.67 -7.03 -1.80
N LEU A 139 1.03 -6.29 -2.85
CA LEU A 139 1.17 -6.84 -4.19
C LEU A 139 2.27 -7.90 -4.27
N ASP A 140 3.45 -7.59 -3.73
CA ASP A 140 4.58 -8.53 -3.65
C ASP A 140 4.21 -9.76 -2.83
N ALA A 141 3.48 -9.58 -1.73
CA ALA A 141 2.98 -10.67 -0.91
C ALA A 141 2.03 -11.60 -1.67
N GLY A 142 1.09 -11.03 -2.42
CA GLY A 142 0.20 -11.79 -3.29
C GLY A 142 0.96 -12.62 -4.35
N TYR A 143 1.96 -12.02 -5.00
CA TYR A 143 2.79 -12.72 -5.99
C TYR A 143 3.61 -13.88 -5.42
N GLN A 144 4.21 -13.69 -4.24
CA GLN A 144 4.98 -14.76 -3.59
C GLN A 144 4.09 -15.96 -3.22
N MET A 145 2.86 -15.69 -2.76
CA MET A 145 1.90 -16.72 -2.40
C MET A 145 1.36 -17.48 -3.62
N GLU A 146 1.26 -16.82 -4.76
CA GLU A 146 0.91 -17.47 -6.04
C GLU A 146 2.01 -18.43 -6.50
N ARG A 147 3.28 -17.99 -6.46
CA ARG A 147 4.41 -18.85 -6.82
C ARG A 147 4.52 -20.09 -5.93
N ALA A 148 4.29 -19.93 -4.62
CA ALA A 148 4.32 -21.06 -3.68
C ALA A 148 3.27 -22.14 -4.02
N GLN A 149 2.06 -21.74 -4.44
CA GLN A 149 1.04 -22.69 -4.90
C GLN A 149 1.44 -23.40 -6.20
N SER A 150 2.01 -22.68 -7.17
CA SER A 150 2.39 -23.27 -8.46
C SER A 150 3.55 -24.26 -8.33
N ALA A 151 4.49 -24.01 -7.40
CA ALA A 151 5.62 -24.90 -7.14
C ALA A 151 5.17 -26.25 -6.56
N ASP A 152 4.21 -26.26 -5.64
CA ASP A 152 3.65 -27.50 -5.05
C ASP A 152 2.74 -28.26 -6.04
N GLY A 153 2.03 -27.54 -6.91
CA GLY A 153 1.23 -28.14 -7.98
C GLY A 153 2.05 -28.78 -9.11
N SER A 154 3.30 -28.32 -9.33
CA SER A 154 4.17 -28.80 -10.42
C SER A 154 4.84 -30.15 -10.13
N LEU A 155 4.85 -30.64 -8.89
CA LEU A 155 5.43 -31.93 -8.54
C LEU A 155 4.52 -33.13 -8.89
N ASN A 156 3.24 -32.90 -9.16
CA ASN A 156 2.30 -33.92 -9.66
C ASN A 156 2.13 -33.92 -11.19
N GLY A 157 2.87 -33.06 -11.89
CA GLY A 157 2.77 -32.86 -13.34
C GLY A 157 4.05 -33.24 -14.09
N ALA A 158 4.87 -34.15 -13.55
CA ALA A 158 5.94 -34.76 -14.33
C ALA A 158 5.31 -35.61 -15.45
N VAL A 159 5.01 -34.97 -16.58
CA VAL A 159 4.86 -35.67 -17.84
C VAL A 159 6.18 -36.42 -18.03
N ALA A 160 6.12 -37.74 -17.97
CA ALA A 160 7.24 -38.59 -18.32
C ALA A 160 7.75 -38.09 -19.67
N ILE A 161 9.00 -37.63 -19.68
CA ILE A 161 9.70 -37.30 -20.91
C ILE A 161 9.80 -38.63 -21.65
N GLU A 162 8.83 -38.91 -22.52
CA GLU A 162 8.97 -39.97 -23.50
C GLU A 162 10.22 -39.64 -24.30
N GLU A 163 11.09 -40.63 -24.29
CA GLU A 163 12.45 -40.68 -24.80
C GLU A 163 12.48 -40.38 -26.31
N LEU A 164 12.33 -39.10 -26.66
CA LEU A 164 12.68 -38.58 -27.97
C LEU A 164 14.21 -38.49 -28.04
N THR A 165 14.84 -39.60 -28.46
CA THR A 165 15.90 -39.65 -29.49
C THR A 165 16.71 -40.95 -29.37
N SER A 166 16.52 -41.89 -30.30
CA SER A 166 17.63 -42.75 -30.74
C SER A 166 17.38 -43.34 -32.13
N SER A 167 18.12 -42.77 -33.08
CA SER A 167 18.59 -43.34 -34.36
C SER A 167 17.59 -43.90 -35.37
N THR A 168 17.30 -43.08 -36.37
CA THR A 168 17.20 -43.50 -37.77
C THR A 168 18.60 -43.94 -38.25
N ASP A 169 18.75 -45.21 -38.65
CA ASP A 169 19.52 -45.69 -39.83
C ASP A 169 19.45 -47.22 -39.85
N ASP A 170 18.75 -47.81 -40.83
CA ASP A 170 19.25 -48.20 -42.16
C ASP A 170 19.90 -49.59 -42.16
N SER A 171 19.18 -50.54 -42.75
CA SER A 171 19.74 -51.63 -43.55
C SER A 171 18.61 -52.45 -44.14
N GLY A 172 18.11 -51.99 -45.28
CA GLY A 172 17.58 -52.91 -46.27
C GLY A 172 18.73 -53.62 -46.98
N THR A 173 18.75 -54.95 -46.99
CA THR A 173 19.23 -55.72 -48.15
C THR A 173 18.50 -57.05 -48.18
N MET A 174 17.69 -57.20 -49.22
CA MET A 174 17.17 -58.48 -49.69
C MET A 174 18.27 -59.27 -50.37
N MET A 175 18.44 -60.53 -49.98
CA MET A 175 18.68 -61.73 -50.82
C MET A 175 18.81 -62.95 -49.90
#